data_AF-A0A950LC32-F1
#
_entry.id   AF-A0A950LC32-F1
#
_cell.length_a   1.000
_cell.length_b   1.000
_cell.length_c   1.000
_cell.angle_alpha   90.00
_cell.angle_beta   90.00
_cell.angle_gamma   90.00
#
_symmetry.space_group_name_H-M   'P 1'
#
loop_
_entity.id
_entity.type
_entity.pdbx_description
1 polymer ?
#
loop_
_entity_poly.entity_id
_entity_poly.type
_entity_poly.pdbx_seq_one_letter_code
_entity_poly.pdbx_strand_id
1 'polypeptide(L)'
;MAGSSALGESSQKSSPLNQVRLNLTYFYRQTYGLNFGWQNTWGKANPLLYPPAPVTGSANGKPNSNAFIIEADWVPFGKDNSWGRPFANLNIGLQYVIYTRFNGGTTNYDGFGRNASGNNTLFLYSWLEF
;
A
#
# COMPACT_ATOMS: atom_id res chain seq x y z
N MET A 1 9.71 -53.53 -4.81
CA MET A 1 9.58 -53.45 -3.33
C MET A 1 10.19 -52.11 -2.93
N ALA A 2 9.35 -51.08 -2.75
CA ALA A 2 8.89 -50.51 -1.45
C ALA A 2 10.01 -49.74 -0.73
N GLY A 3 9.89 -48.48 -0.28
CA GLY A 3 8.81 -47.49 -0.26
C GLY A 3 9.24 -46.23 0.54
N SER A 4 8.69 -45.09 0.12
CA SER A 4 8.46 -43.75 0.75
C SER A 4 9.00 -43.35 2.14
N SER A 5 9.49 -42.09 2.23
CA SER A 5 9.11 -41.01 3.19
C SER A 5 9.61 -39.69 2.56
N ALA A 6 8.80 -38.75 2.02
CA ALA A 6 7.92 -37.75 2.65
C ALA A 6 8.63 -36.78 3.62
N LEU A 7 8.33 -35.46 3.48
CA LEU A 7 8.84 -34.26 4.18
C LEU A 7 10.06 -33.65 3.46
N GLY A 8 9.93 -32.58 2.67
CA GLY A 8 9.44 -31.27 3.11
C GLY A 8 10.67 -30.37 3.26
N GLU A 9 10.64 -29.19 2.67
CA GLU A 9 11.68 -28.13 2.71
C GLU A 9 12.71 -28.12 1.56
N SER A 10 12.82 -26.94 0.94
CA SER A 10 13.88 -26.53 0.03
C SER A 10 13.79 -26.97 -1.44
N SER A 11 12.67 -26.67 -2.08
CA SER A 11 12.77 -25.90 -3.32
C SER A 11 12.12 -24.56 -3.07
N GLN A 12 12.82 -23.69 -2.34
CA GLN A 12 12.52 -22.26 -2.34
C GLN A 12 12.75 -21.78 -3.78
N LYS A 13 11.76 -21.98 -4.64
CA LYS A 13 11.76 -21.50 -6.01
C LYS A 13 11.63 -19.99 -5.92
N SER A 14 12.77 -19.33 -5.71
CA SER A 14 12.89 -17.88 -5.58
C SER A 14 12.04 -17.23 -6.66
N SER A 15 10.96 -16.58 -6.23
CA SER A 15 10.03 -15.88 -7.10
C SER A 15 10.26 -14.40 -6.86
N PRO A 16 11.21 -13.76 -7.58
CA PRO A 16 11.57 -12.39 -7.31
C PRO A 16 10.37 -11.47 -7.51
N LEU A 17 10.17 -10.58 -6.55
CA LEU A 17 9.16 -9.54 -6.59
C LEU A 17 9.85 -8.23 -6.97
N ASN A 18 9.31 -7.54 -7.98
CA ASN A 18 9.81 -6.26 -8.44
C ASN A 18 8.80 -5.18 -8.06
N GLN A 19 9.31 -3.99 -7.72
CA GLN A 19 8.48 -2.87 -7.32
C GLN A 19 9.05 -1.56 -7.84
N VAL A 20 8.16 -0.67 -8.27
CA VAL A 20 8.45 0.74 -8.50
C VAL A 20 7.53 1.58 -7.63
N ARG A 21 8.07 2.67 -7.10
CA ARG A 21 7.34 3.68 -6.34
C ARG A 21 7.74 5.05 -6.83
N LEU A 22 6.75 5.90 -7.07
CA LEU A 22 6.92 7.30 -7.41
C LEU A 22 6.14 8.11 -6.39
N ASN A 23 6.77 9.15 -5.84
CA ASN A 23 6.13 10.09 -4.95
C ASN A 23 6.43 11.51 -5.41
N LEU A 24 5.40 12.34 -5.42
CA LEU A 24 5.46 13.76 -5.71
C LEU A 24 4.83 14.51 -4.54
N THR A 25 5.57 15.48 -4.02
CA THR A 25 5.15 16.28 -2.86
C THR A 25 5.25 17.75 -3.23
N TYR A 26 4.22 18.50 -2.87
CA TYR A 26 4.18 19.94 -3.05
C TYR A 26 3.68 20.61 -1.78
N PHE A 27 4.42 21.59 -1.28
CA PHE A 27 4.03 22.39 -0.13
C PHE A 27 3.81 23.85 -0.53
N TYR A 28 2.61 24.35 -0.28
CA TYR A 28 2.27 25.75 -0.44
C TYR A 28 2.39 26.49 0.89
N ARG A 29 3.29 27.49 0.92
CA ARG A 29 3.54 28.37 2.09
C ARG A 29 3.81 27.60 3.39
N GLN A 30 4.33 26.38 3.30
CA GLN A 30 4.59 25.49 4.44
C GLN A 30 3.34 25.25 5.31
N THR A 31 2.13 25.45 4.78
CA THR A 31 0.85 25.30 5.50
C THR A 31 -0.01 24.21 4.89
N TYR A 32 0.02 24.09 3.56
CA TYR A 32 -0.78 23.11 2.83
C TYR A 32 0.16 22.18 2.08
N GLY A 33 0.14 20.90 2.43
CA GLY A 33 0.85 19.84 1.72
C GLY A 33 -0.10 19.11 0.78
N LEU A 34 0.41 18.74 -0.39
CA LEU A 34 -0.22 17.78 -1.27
C LEU A 34 0.79 16.71 -1.65
N ASN A 35 0.42 15.45 -1.43
CA ASN A 35 1.22 14.29 -1.76
C ASN A 35 0.48 13.42 -2.77
N PHE A 36 1.19 13.02 -3.81
CA PHE A 36 0.74 12.03 -4.78
C PHE A 36 1.74 10.88 -4.82
N GLY A 37 1.27 9.68 -4.56
CA GLY A 37 2.04 8.45 -4.65
C GLY A 37 1.49 7.53 -5.73
N TRP A 38 2.37 6.81 -6.39
CA TRP A 38 2.02 5.67 -7.23
C TRP A 38 2.97 4.52 -6.93
N GLN A 39 2.40 3.34 -6.76
CA GLN A 39 3.17 2.12 -6.56
C GLN A 39 2.67 1.00 -7.48
N ASN A 40 3.61 0.28 -8.06
CA ASN A 40 3.34 -0.89 -8.86
C ASN A 40 4.30 -2.01 -8.47
N THR A 41 3.75 -3.18 -8.21
CA THR A 41 4.48 -4.39 -7.83
C THR A 41 4.12 -5.49 -8.82
N TRP A 42 5.12 -6.24 -9.28
CA TRP A 42 4.92 -7.36 -10.21
C TRP A 42 5.89 -8.50 -9.93
N GLY A 43 5.42 -9.72 -10.22
CA GLY A 43 6.21 -10.92 -10.08
C GLY A 43 5.69 -12.05 -10.96
N LYS A 44 6.39 -13.18 -10.96
CA LYS A 44 5.92 -14.38 -11.65
C LYS A 44 4.77 -15.02 -10.88
N ALA A 45 3.88 -15.68 -11.60
CA ALA A 45 2.83 -16.48 -10.97
C ALA A 45 3.48 -17.66 -10.22
N ASN A 46 3.07 -17.88 -8.97
CA ASN A 46 3.47 -19.00 -8.16
C ASN A 46 2.30 -19.46 -7.29
N PRO A 47 1.49 -20.44 -7.75
CA PRO A 47 0.31 -20.92 -7.02
C PRO A 47 0.62 -21.55 -5.66
N LEU A 48 1.85 -22.02 -5.42
CA LEU A 48 2.25 -22.56 -4.11
C LEU A 48 2.46 -21.44 -3.09
N LEU A 49 2.94 -20.28 -3.54
CA LEU A 49 3.22 -19.12 -2.69
C LEU A 49 2.00 -18.20 -2.57
N TYR A 50 1.19 -18.10 -3.62
CA TYR A 50 0.03 -17.24 -3.72
C TYR A 50 -1.25 -18.05 -4.03
N PRO A 51 -1.64 -19.02 -3.19
CA PRO A 51 -2.87 -19.76 -3.41
C PRO A 51 -4.10 -18.84 -3.31
N PRO A 52 -5.23 -19.18 -3.96
CA PRO A 52 -6.51 -18.52 -3.71
C PRO A 52 -6.88 -18.66 -2.22
N ALA A 53 -7.22 -17.53 -1.59
CA ALA A 53 -7.65 -17.45 -0.20
C ALA A 53 -8.41 -16.13 -0.01
N PRO A 54 -9.50 -16.10 0.78
CA PRO A 54 -10.27 -14.87 0.98
C PRO A 54 -9.38 -13.71 1.47
N VAL A 55 -9.48 -12.55 0.82
CA VAL A 55 -8.72 -11.31 1.14
C VAL A 55 -7.21 -11.38 0.88
N THR A 56 -6.51 -12.43 1.28
CA THR A 56 -5.03 -12.48 1.22
C THR A 56 -4.47 -13.21 0.01
N GLY A 57 -5.30 -14.01 -0.67
CA GLY A 57 -4.85 -14.88 -1.76
C GLY A 57 -4.81 -14.23 -3.13
N SER A 58 -4.56 -15.07 -4.14
CA SER A 58 -4.57 -14.70 -5.55
C SER A 58 -5.23 -15.79 -6.39
N ALA A 59 -6.30 -15.44 -7.11
CA ALA A 59 -7.03 -16.32 -8.00
C ALA A 59 -6.16 -16.82 -9.18
N ASN A 60 -5.16 -16.05 -9.58
CA ASN A 60 -4.26 -16.37 -10.69
C ASN A 60 -2.81 -16.61 -10.24
N GLY A 61 -2.58 -16.72 -8.93
CA GLY A 61 -1.29 -16.97 -8.33
C GLY A 61 -0.25 -15.87 -8.55
N LYS A 62 -0.65 -14.64 -8.93
CA LYS A 62 0.28 -13.54 -9.16
C LYS A 62 0.29 -12.56 -7.99
N PRO A 63 1.47 -12.02 -7.61
CA PRO A 63 1.57 -11.01 -6.56
C PRO A 63 1.33 -9.57 -7.05
N ASN A 64 0.82 -9.38 -8.27
CA ASN A 64 0.83 -8.07 -8.90
C ASN A 64 -0.16 -7.11 -8.23
N SER A 65 0.30 -5.94 -7.81
CA SER A 65 -0.54 -4.92 -7.17
C SER A 65 -0.22 -3.54 -7.73
N ASN A 66 -1.24 -2.70 -7.90
CA ASN A 66 -1.10 -1.32 -8.36
C ASN A 66 -1.98 -0.42 -7.49
N ALA A 67 -1.37 0.62 -6.91
CA ALA A 67 -2.10 1.58 -6.11
C ALA A 67 -1.66 3.02 -6.40
N PHE A 68 -2.62 3.93 -6.28
CA PHE A 68 -2.40 5.37 -6.22
C PHE A 68 -2.67 5.85 -4.80
N ILE A 69 -1.94 6.85 -4.36
CA ILE A 69 -2.04 7.45 -3.03
C ILE A 69 -2.22 8.94 -3.27
N ILE A 70 -3.24 9.53 -2.65
CA ILE A 70 -3.45 10.98 -2.65
C ILE A 70 -3.56 11.39 -1.20
N GLU A 71 -2.82 12.40 -0.81
CA GLU A 71 -2.84 12.94 0.54
C GLU A 71 -2.82 14.46 0.54
N ALA A 72 -3.56 15.02 1.48
CA ALA A 72 -3.58 16.45 1.75
C ALA A 72 -3.24 16.68 3.21
N ASP A 73 -2.29 17.58 3.45
CA ASP A 73 -1.80 17.94 4.77
C ASP A 73 -2.09 19.40 5.08
N TRP A 74 -2.40 19.66 6.34
CA TRP A 74 -2.63 20.99 6.85
C TRP A 74 -1.84 21.22 8.14
N VAL A 75 -0.97 22.22 8.10
CA VAL A 75 -0.10 22.66 9.19
C VAL A 75 -0.44 24.12 9.54
N PRO A 76 -1.48 24.37 10.36
CA PRO A 76 -1.96 25.72 10.67
C PRO A 76 -0.97 26.58 11.47
N PHE A 77 -0.11 25.95 12.25
CA PHE A 77 0.76 26.59 13.23
C PHE A 77 2.22 26.26 12.86
N GLY A 78 3.13 27.24 12.95
CA GLY A 78 4.52 27.09 12.48
C GLY A 78 5.10 28.32 11.77
N LYS A 79 4.37 29.44 11.74
CA LYS A 79 4.85 30.73 11.21
C LYS A 79 5.37 31.64 12.33
N ASP A 80 6.32 32.49 11.98
CA ASP A 80 6.95 33.45 12.89
C ASP A 80 5.99 34.40 13.63
N ASN A 81 4.79 34.57 13.11
CA ASN A 81 3.76 35.47 13.64
C ASN A 81 2.58 34.75 14.33
N SER A 82 2.73 33.46 14.68
CA SER A 82 1.66 32.71 15.37
C SER A 82 1.59 33.08 16.85
N TRP A 83 0.37 33.24 17.36
CA TRP A 83 0.01 33.65 18.73
C TRP A 83 0.51 32.71 19.85
N GLY A 84 1.10 31.56 19.51
CA GLY A 84 1.55 30.51 20.44
C GLY A 84 2.93 29.90 20.12
N ARG A 85 3.92 30.69 19.68
CA ARG A 85 5.32 30.21 19.53
C ARG A 85 5.84 29.56 20.83
N PRO A 86 6.57 28.41 20.81
CA PRO A 86 6.88 27.48 19.71
C PRO A 86 6.19 26.08 19.81
N PHE A 87 5.31 25.83 20.79
CA PHE A 87 4.97 24.46 21.24
C PHE A 87 3.76 23.76 20.57
N ALA A 88 3.25 24.27 19.45
CA ALA A 88 2.04 23.71 18.85
C ALA A 88 2.13 23.63 17.33
N ASN A 89 3.06 22.85 16.77
CA ASN A 89 3.02 22.47 15.36
C ASN A 89 2.09 21.27 15.20
N LEU A 90 0.81 21.54 14.96
CA LEU A 90 -0.16 20.51 14.59
C LEU A 90 -0.08 20.28 13.08
N ASN A 91 0.12 19.03 12.67
CA ASN A 91 -0.14 18.57 11.31
C ASN A 91 -1.41 17.70 11.33
N ILE A 92 -2.33 17.97 10.41
CA ILE A 92 -3.48 17.11 10.12
C ILE A 92 -3.35 16.63 8.68
N GLY A 93 -3.36 15.31 8.48
CA GLY A 93 -3.27 14.71 7.15
C GLY A 93 -4.48 13.83 6.84
N LEU A 94 -4.95 13.90 5.60
CA LEU A 94 -5.98 13.04 5.05
C LEU A 94 -5.43 12.30 3.84
N GLN A 95 -5.32 10.97 3.92
CA GLN A 95 -4.76 10.11 2.88
C GLN A 95 -5.79 9.13 2.35
N TYR A 96 -5.86 8.99 1.03
CA TYR A 96 -6.66 7.98 0.35
C TYR A 96 -5.79 7.09 -0.54
N VAL A 97 -5.86 5.78 -0.31
CA VAL A 97 -5.15 4.75 -1.09
C VAL A 97 -6.15 4.02 -1.98
N ILE A 98 -5.88 4.04 -3.29
CA ILE A 98 -6.75 3.51 -4.34
C ILE A 98 -6.04 2.33 -4.99
N TYR A 99 -6.53 1.12 -4.75
CA TYR A 99 -6.04 -0.10 -5.40
C TYR A 99 -6.80 -0.33 -6.71
N THR A 100 -6.11 -0.16 -7.85
CA THR A 100 -6.67 -0.53 -9.16
C THR A 100 -6.40 -1.99 -9.51
N ARG A 101 -5.38 -2.59 -8.90
CA ARG A 101 -5.06 -4.02 -8.97
C ARG A 101 -4.52 -4.49 -7.62
N PHE A 102 -4.90 -5.68 -7.20
CA PHE A 102 -4.40 -6.30 -5.99
C PHE A 102 -4.22 -7.80 -6.24
N ASN A 103 -3.11 -8.38 -5.77
CA ASN A 103 -2.80 -9.82 -5.87
C ASN A 103 -3.16 -10.45 -7.23
N GLY A 104 -2.78 -9.77 -8.31
CA GLY A 104 -2.92 -10.27 -9.68
C GLY A 104 -4.21 -9.90 -10.40
N GLY A 105 -5.23 -9.35 -9.71
CA GLY A 105 -6.56 -9.10 -10.26
C GLY A 105 -7.09 -7.69 -10.02
N THR A 106 -8.01 -7.24 -10.88
CA THR A 106 -8.81 -6.02 -10.69
C THR A 106 -10.18 -6.35 -10.10
N THR A 107 -10.78 -7.44 -10.57
CA THR A 107 -12.02 -8.04 -10.05
C THR A 107 -11.75 -9.47 -9.57
N ASN A 108 -12.52 -9.91 -8.57
CA ASN A 108 -12.41 -11.25 -7.96
C ASN A 108 -10.95 -11.72 -7.81
N TYR A 109 -10.10 -10.88 -7.23
CA TYR A 109 -8.65 -11.14 -7.23
C TYR A 109 -8.28 -12.32 -6.36
N ASP A 110 -9.10 -12.65 -5.36
CA ASP A 110 -8.85 -13.71 -4.39
C ASP A 110 -9.50 -15.05 -4.77
N GLY A 111 -10.45 -15.02 -5.72
CA GLY A 111 -11.25 -16.18 -6.11
C GLY A 111 -12.55 -16.32 -5.32
N PHE A 112 -12.85 -15.40 -4.40
CA PHE A 112 -13.99 -15.42 -3.48
C PHE A 112 -14.93 -14.20 -3.63
N GLY A 113 -14.80 -13.48 -4.75
CA GLY A 113 -15.68 -12.37 -5.15
C GLY A 113 -15.14 -10.98 -4.80
N ARG A 114 -13.93 -10.86 -4.24
CA ARG A 114 -13.40 -9.55 -3.81
C ARG A 114 -12.70 -8.82 -4.94
N ASN A 115 -13.08 -7.56 -5.17
CA ASN A 115 -12.43 -6.69 -6.14
C ASN A 115 -11.26 -5.92 -5.51
N ALA A 116 -10.32 -5.46 -6.33
CA ALA A 116 -9.14 -4.72 -5.86
C ALA A 116 -9.53 -3.45 -5.09
N SER A 117 -10.57 -2.75 -5.56
CA SER A 117 -11.12 -1.54 -4.90
C SER A 117 -11.67 -1.80 -3.50
N GLY A 118 -12.01 -3.06 -3.17
CA GLY A 118 -12.43 -3.44 -1.82
C GLY A 118 -11.33 -3.25 -0.78
N ASN A 119 -10.07 -3.06 -1.20
CA ASN A 119 -8.92 -2.79 -0.34
C ASN A 119 -8.56 -1.30 -0.26
N ASN A 120 -9.35 -0.40 -0.84
CA ASN A 120 -9.12 1.04 -0.71
C ASN A 120 -9.20 1.46 0.76
N THR A 121 -8.34 2.37 1.18
CA THR A 121 -8.30 2.87 2.56
C THR A 121 -8.29 4.38 2.60
N LEU A 122 -9.11 4.95 3.49
CA LEU A 122 -9.11 6.37 3.82
C LEU A 122 -8.62 6.54 5.26
N PHE A 123 -7.58 7.34 5.45
CA PHE A 123 -6.98 7.61 6.75
C PHE A 123 -7.02 9.10 7.04
N LEU A 124 -7.53 9.45 8.21
CA LEU A 124 -7.36 10.77 8.82
C LEU A 124 -6.38 10.59 9.99
N TYR A 125 -5.35 11.41 10.03
CA TYR A 125 -4.36 11.37 11.09
C TYR A 125 -3.96 12.78 11.50
N SER A 126 -3.29 12.87 12.65
CA SER A 126 -2.62 14.10 13.07
C SER A 126 -1.39 13.77 13.91
N TRP A 127 -0.41 14.66 13.89
CA TRP A 127 0.72 14.61 14.82
C TRP A 127 1.05 16.00 15.33
N LEU A 128 1.63 16.03 16.53
CA LEU A 128 2.15 17.23 17.16
C LEU A 128 3.67 17.17 17.12
N GLU A 129 4.29 18.20 16.59
CA GLU A 129 5.73 18.41 16.68
C GLU A 129 6.01 19.37 17.84
N PHE A 130 6.86 18.95 18.79
CA PHE A 130 7.22 19.69 20.01
C PHE A 130 8.72 19.63 20.29
#